data_AF-A0A7R9JVX1-F1
#
_entry.id   AF-A0A7R9JVX1-F1
#
_cell.length_a   1.000
_cell.length_b   1.000
_cell.length_c   1.000
_cell.angle_alpha   90.00
_cell.angle_beta   90.00
_cell.angle_gamma   90.00
#
_symmetry.space_group_name_H-M   'P 1'
#
loop_
_entity.id
_entity.type
_entity.pdbx_description
1 polymer ?
#
loop_
_entity_poly.entity_id
_entity_poly.type
_entity_poly.pdbx_seq_one_letter_code
_entity_poly.pdbx_strand_id
1 'polypeptide(L)'
;MASSSVAAHVLMKKGKRGAAAYVHADCSNSAYPQHLNELLDLLLNPGKTIDDWETIDWCKWLIAGGRTPDEFASNVLRYDNATTCGLVWTANFVAYRCRTCGISPCMSLCAECFQKGNHDGHDFNMFRSQAGGACDCGDTNVMKETGFCERHGPKAQVNKPVAPNDLVCVAEAAMPRIVLRLIQHLRESSKSLVPDAYLVAIQEADQFLTMLHDFSAMGAAMRRVMTGALTNPQIYKHLTECQLEGSDYQRYMIQSQDAYKKAVNSLPSPEPPDEYKGQC
;
A
#
# COMPACT_ATOMS: atom_id res chain seq x y z
N MET A 1 25.84 -15.51 -9.31
CA MET A 1 24.51 -15.48 -9.95
C MET A 1 23.85 -16.86 -10.10
N ALA A 2 24.59 -17.96 -10.31
CA ALA A 2 23.98 -19.29 -10.42
C ALA A 2 23.45 -19.87 -9.09
N SER A 3 24.06 -19.56 -7.93
CA SER A 3 23.63 -20.16 -6.65
C SER A 3 22.38 -19.51 -6.03
N SER A 4 22.17 -18.19 -6.21
CA SER A 4 20.99 -17.49 -5.66
C SER A 4 19.69 -17.86 -6.37
N SER A 5 19.76 -18.09 -7.68
CA SER A 5 18.63 -18.63 -8.46
C SER A 5 18.24 -20.04 -7.96
N VAL A 6 19.21 -20.90 -7.67
CA VAL A 6 18.94 -22.29 -7.26
C VAL A 6 18.19 -22.36 -5.92
N ALA A 7 18.58 -21.54 -4.94
CA ALA A 7 17.93 -21.51 -3.63
C ALA A 7 16.46 -21.08 -3.71
N ALA A 8 16.16 -20.01 -4.47
CA ALA A 8 14.79 -19.58 -4.70
C ALA A 8 13.93 -20.64 -5.41
N HIS A 9 14.45 -21.29 -6.45
CA HIS A 9 13.73 -22.37 -7.15
C HIS A 9 13.48 -23.59 -6.23
N VAL A 10 14.41 -23.90 -5.31
CA VAL A 10 14.21 -24.96 -4.31
C VAL A 10 13.09 -24.59 -3.34
N LEU A 11 13.01 -23.32 -2.91
CA LEU A 11 11.91 -22.84 -2.08
C LEU A 11 10.57 -22.89 -2.81
N MET A 12 10.52 -22.43 -4.07
CA MET A 12 9.29 -22.49 -4.87
C MET A 12 8.76 -23.92 -5.03
N LYS A 13 9.64 -24.92 -5.13
CA LYS A 13 9.25 -26.35 -5.17
C LYS A 13 8.60 -26.87 -3.89
N LYS A 14 8.77 -26.20 -2.74
CA LYS A 14 8.06 -26.51 -1.49
C LYS A 14 6.61 -26.03 -1.49
N GLY A 15 6.18 -25.32 -2.54
CA GLY A 15 4.88 -24.68 -2.64
C GLY A 15 4.79 -23.38 -1.83
N LYS A 16 3.79 -22.55 -2.15
CA LYS A 16 3.58 -21.22 -1.56
C LYS A 16 3.57 -21.23 -0.03
N ARG A 17 2.80 -22.15 0.56
CA ARG A 17 2.71 -22.29 2.02
C ARG A 17 4.05 -22.62 2.68
N GLY A 18 4.77 -23.61 2.15
CA GLY A 18 6.04 -24.07 2.71
C GLY A 18 7.15 -23.03 2.55
N ALA A 19 7.23 -22.39 1.39
CA ALA A 19 8.17 -21.30 1.13
C ALA A 19 7.89 -20.08 2.04
N ALA A 20 6.63 -19.67 2.17
CA ALA A 20 6.25 -18.54 3.00
C ALA A 20 6.51 -18.78 4.50
N ALA A 21 6.25 -19.99 5.00
CA ALA A 21 6.57 -20.35 6.39
C ALA A 21 8.10 -20.31 6.65
N TYR A 22 8.89 -20.78 5.70
CA TYR A 22 10.35 -20.72 5.79
C TYR A 22 10.86 -19.27 5.78
N VAL A 23 10.35 -18.44 4.87
CA VAL A 23 10.68 -17.02 4.78
C VAL A 23 10.29 -16.27 6.05
N HIS A 24 9.12 -16.56 6.62
CA HIS A 24 8.69 -15.97 7.89
C HIS A 24 9.67 -16.28 9.03
N ALA A 25 10.12 -17.52 9.13
CA ALA A 25 11.12 -17.92 10.11
C ALA A 25 12.48 -17.22 9.88
N ASP A 26 12.90 -17.02 8.63
CA ASP A 26 14.13 -16.29 8.29
C ASP A 26 14.04 -14.80 8.67
N CYS A 27 12.95 -14.12 8.27
CA CYS A 27 12.67 -12.72 8.60
C CYS A 27 12.56 -12.46 10.11
N SER A 28 12.04 -13.43 10.86
CA SER A 28 11.90 -13.29 12.32
C SER A 28 13.25 -13.36 13.05
N ASN A 29 14.27 -13.96 12.43
CA ASN A 29 15.59 -14.20 13.05
C ASN A 29 16.73 -13.38 12.43
N SER A 30 16.51 -12.72 11.28
CA SER A 30 17.53 -11.97 10.54
C SER A 30 17.04 -10.60 10.12
N ALA A 31 17.88 -9.58 10.31
CA ALA A 31 17.64 -8.23 9.79
C ALA A 31 17.78 -8.13 8.26
N TYR A 32 18.38 -9.15 7.61
CA TYR A 32 18.59 -9.18 6.17
C TYR A 32 18.16 -10.54 5.59
N PRO A 33 16.87 -10.72 5.26
CA PRO A 33 16.32 -12.01 4.86
C PRO A 33 16.73 -12.35 3.41
N GLN A 34 17.86 -13.05 3.25
CA GLN A 34 18.43 -13.37 1.94
C GLN A 34 17.44 -14.17 1.07
N HIS A 35 16.75 -15.14 1.64
CA HIS A 35 15.82 -16.00 0.89
C HIS A 35 14.59 -15.24 0.39
N LEU A 36 14.11 -14.27 1.18
CA LEU A 36 13.05 -13.37 0.74
C LEU A 36 13.52 -12.54 -0.45
N ASN A 37 14.72 -11.94 -0.37
CA ASN A 37 15.27 -11.12 -1.44
C ASN A 37 15.40 -11.91 -2.75
N GLU A 38 15.91 -13.15 -2.69
CA GLU A 38 16.04 -14.02 -3.86
C GLU A 38 14.69 -14.37 -4.49
N LEU A 39 13.66 -14.62 -3.69
CA LEU A 39 12.29 -14.85 -4.19
C LEU A 39 11.70 -13.58 -4.81
N LEU A 40 11.86 -12.42 -4.16
CA LEU A 40 11.35 -11.14 -4.66
C LEU A 40 12.04 -10.73 -5.97
N ASP A 41 13.33 -11.04 -6.15
CA ASP A 41 14.05 -10.79 -7.40
C ASP A 41 13.48 -11.60 -8.59
N LEU A 42 12.97 -12.82 -8.34
CA LEU A 42 12.28 -13.62 -9.37
C LEU A 42 10.84 -13.16 -9.60
N LEU A 43 10.10 -12.92 -8.52
CA LEU A 43 8.67 -12.62 -8.55
C LEU A 43 8.40 -11.22 -9.09
N LEU A 44 9.13 -10.22 -8.59
CA LEU A 44 8.95 -8.80 -8.92
C LEU A 44 9.90 -8.35 -10.03
N ASN A 45 10.29 -9.26 -10.92
CA ASN A 45 11.11 -8.93 -12.08
C ASN A 45 10.31 -8.03 -13.05
N PRO A 46 10.82 -6.85 -13.44
CA PRO A 46 10.14 -5.96 -14.39
C PRO A 46 9.86 -6.58 -15.76
N GLY A 47 10.57 -7.64 -16.15
CA GLY A 47 10.29 -8.41 -17.37
C GLY A 47 9.00 -9.24 -17.32
N LYS A 48 8.37 -9.40 -16.15
CA LYS A 48 7.04 -10.01 -16.00
C LYS A 48 5.97 -8.93 -16.08
N THR A 49 4.80 -9.28 -16.62
CA THR A 49 3.64 -8.36 -16.62
C THR A 49 3.21 -8.06 -15.18
N ILE A 50 2.71 -6.85 -14.94
CA ILE A 50 2.30 -6.40 -13.60
C ILE A 50 1.06 -7.15 -13.08
N ASP A 51 0.23 -7.65 -13.99
CA ASP A 51 -1.00 -8.40 -13.75
C ASP A 51 -0.80 -9.92 -13.66
N ASP A 52 0.46 -10.40 -13.64
CA ASP A 52 0.76 -11.83 -13.49
C ASP A 52 0.17 -12.36 -12.18
N TRP A 53 -0.96 -13.06 -12.31
CA TRP A 53 -1.73 -13.56 -11.16
C TRP A 53 -0.89 -14.42 -10.23
N GLU A 54 0.02 -15.24 -10.78
CA GLU A 54 0.87 -16.12 -9.99
C GLU A 54 1.83 -15.29 -9.11
N THR A 55 2.42 -14.21 -9.63
CA THR A 55 3.24 -13.26 -8.84
C THR A 55 2.45 -12.61 -7.73
N ILE A 56 1.26 -12.12 -8.04
CA ILE A 56 0.38 -11.46 -7.06
C ILE A 56 0.02 -12.43 -5.94
N ASP A 57 -0.36 -13.66 -6.29
CA ASP A 57 -0.68 -14.69 -5.32
C ASP A 57 0.54 -15.05 -4.47
N TRP A 58 1.72 -15.22 -5.08
CA TRP A 58 2.97 -15.41 -4.33
C TRP A 58 3.26 -14.28 -3.33
N CYS A 59 3.06 -13.02 -3.72
CA CYS A 59 3.24 -11.88 -2.80
C CYS A 59 2.29 -11.95 -1.60
N LYS A 60 1.00 -12.29 -1.84
CA LYS A 60 0.01 -12.50 -0.78
C LYS A 60 0.43 -13.63 0.17
N TRP A 61 0.90 -14.75 -0.38
CA TRP A 61 1.38 -15.89 0.42
C TRP A 61 2.64 -15.59 1.23
N LEU A 62 3.63 -14.92 0.64
CA LEU A 62 4.85 -14.54 1.35
C LEU A 62 4.52 -13.63 2.54
N ILE A 63 3.72 -12.59 2.32
CA ILE A 63 3.27 -11.69 3.40
C ILE A 63 2.50 -12.45 4.49
N ALA A 64 1.70 -13.45 4.11
CA ALA A 64 0.94 -14.27 5.05
C ALA A 64 1.81 -15.25 5.88
N GLY A 65 3.11 -15.38 5.58
CA GLY A 65 4.07 -16.13 6.39
C GLY A 65 3.73 -17.60 6.61
N GLY A 66 3.09 -18.26 5.64
CA GLY A 66 2.69 -19.67 5.71
C GLY A 66 1.25 -19.92 6.20
N ARG A 67 0.54 -18.87 6.60
CA ARG A 67 -0.94 -18.89 6.72
C ARG A 67 -1.57 -18.64 5.34
N THR A 68 -2.86 -18.90 5.19
CA THR A 68 -3.57 -18.38 4.01
C THR A 68 -3.66 -16.85 4.11
N PRO A 69 -3.78 -16.12 2.98
CA PRO A 69 -3.98 -14.68 3.00
C PRO A 69 -5.17 -14.24 3.87
N ASP A 70 -6.27 -14.99 3.86
CA ASP A 70 -7.47 -14.68 4.66
C ASP A 70 -7.26 -14.92 6.17
N GLU A 71 -6.56 -15.99 6.55
CA GLU A 71 -6.16 -16.26 7.93
C GLU A 71 -5.24 -15.15 8.44
N PHE A 72 -4.28 -14.71 7.62
CA PHE A 72 -3.38 -13.63 7.94
C PHE A 72 -4.14 -12.31 8.13
N ALA A 73 -4.99 -11.91 7.17
CA ALA A 73 -5.81 -10.70 7.26
C ALA A 73 -6.66 -10.68 8.54
N SER A 74 -7.34 -11.80 8.82
CA SER A 74 -8.14 -11.97 10.03
C SER A 74 -7.32 -11.86 11.31
N ASN A 75 -6.07 -12.34 11.30
CA ASN A 75 -5.18 -12.23 12.45
C ASN A 75 -4.69 -10.80 12.66
N VAL A 76 -4.26 -10.10 11.60
CA VAL A 76 -3.80 -8.70 11.68
C VAL A 76 -4.90 -7.79 12.19
N LEU A 77 -6.13 -7.97 11.70
CA LEU A 77 -7.29 -7.16 12.10
C LEU A 77 -7.62 -7.26 13.60
N ARG A 78 -7.22 -8.34 14.30
CA ARG A 78 -7.40 -8.45 15.76
C ARG A 78 -6.57 -7.42 16.53
N TYR A 79 -5.49 -6.94 15.92
CA TYR A 79 -4.59 -5.93 16.49
C TYR A 79 -4.84 -4.54 15.90
N ASP A 80 -5.89 -4.35 15.09
CA ASP A 80 -6.17 -3.06 14.49
C ASP A 80 -6.53 -2.03 15.57
N ASN A 81 -5.68 -1.04 15.74
CA ASN A 81 -5.85 0.04 16.71
C ASN A 81 -6.10 1.40 16.01
N ALA A 82 -6.60 1.37 14.78
CA ALA A 82 -6.97 2.56 14.04
C ALA A 82 -8.08 3.32 14.76
N THR A 83 -7.81 4.58 15.10
CA THR A 83 -8.81 5.50 15.63
C THR A 83 -9.65 6.13 14.54
N THR A 84 -9.19 6.10 13.29
CA THR A 84 -9.89 6.64 12.12
C THR A 84 -10.14 5.55 11.09
N CYS A 85 -11.23 5.66 10.33
CA CYS A 85 -11.54 4.72 9.27
C CYS A 85 -10.56 4.83 8.11
N GLY A 86 -10.48 6.02 7.49
CA GLY A 86 -9.56 6.28 6.40
C GLY A 86 -9.79 5.43 5.14
N LEU A 87 -10.96 4.78 4.99
CA LEU A 87 -11.33 4.10 3.75
C LEU A 87 -11.32 5.12 2.63
N VAL A 88 -10.43 4.95 1.65
CA VAL A 88 -10.33 5.80 0.46
C VAL A 88 -11.16 5.20 -0.65
N TRP A 89 -11.83 6.04 -1.44
CA TRP A 89 -12.57 5.63 -2.62
C TRP A 89 -12.29 6.53 -3.81
N THR A 90 -12.65 6.04 -4.99
CA THR A 90 -12.62 6.76 -6.26
C THR A 90 -14.04 7.14 -6.70
N ALA A 91 -14.20 7.61 -7.95
CA ALA A 91 -15.48 8.01 -8.48
C ALA A 91 -16.54 6.88 -8.41
N ASN A 92 -17.81 7.28 -8.35
CA ASN A 92 -19.01 6.43 -8.26
C ASN A 92 -19.21 5.65 -6.95
N PHE A 93 -18.39 5.90 -5.92
CA PHE A 93 -18.57 5.34 -4.59
C PHE A 93 -19.78 5.96 -3.85
N VAL A 94 -20.54 5.14 -3.11
CA VAL A 94 -21.68 5.58 -2.30
C VAL A 94 -21.19 5.98 -0.91
N ALA A 95 -21.35 7.26 -0.58
CA ALA A 95 -20.96 7.82 0.71
C ALA A 95 -22.14 8.57 1.35
N TYR A 96 -21.99 8.86 2.64
CA TYR A 96 -22.99 9.52 3.46
C TYR A 96 -22.42 10.81 4.03
N ARG A 97 -23.21 11.88 4.05
CA ARG A 97 -22.86 13.13 4.74
C ARG A 97 -23.91 13.44 5.77
N CYS A 98 -23.53 13.34 7.04
CA CYS A 98 -24.38 13.70 8.17
C CYS A 98 -24.06 15.13 8.62
N ARG A 99 -24.91 16.09 8.25
CA ARG A 99 -24.72 17.52 8.57
C ARG A 99 -24.82 17.79 10.07
N THR A 100 -25.60 16.98 10.80
CA THR A 100 -25.69 17.06 12.27
C THR A 100 -24.38 16.70 12.96
N CYS A 101 -23.67 15.68 12.45
CA CYS A 101 -22.42 15.19 13.02
C CYS A 101 -21.19 15.92 12.47
N GLY A 102 -21.24 16.44 11.24
CA GLY A 102 -20.13 17.13 10.60
C GLY A 102 -19.74 18.41 11.31
N ILE A 103 -18.43 18.63 11.43
CA ILE A 103 -17.83 19.93 11.74
C ILE A 103 -17.51 20.64 10.41
N SER A 104 -16.98 19.89 9.44
CA SER A 104 -16.71 20.35 8.08
C SER A 104 -17.87 20.01 7.13
N PRO A 105 -18.24 20.91 6.19
CA PRO A 105 -19.26 20.63 5.18
C PRO A 105 -18.84 19.56 4.16
N CYS A 106 -17.54 19.24 4.09
CA CYS A 106 -16.99 18.23 3.20
C CYS A 106 -17.00 16.81 3.83
N MET A 107 -17.38 16.70 5.11
CA MET A 107 -17.32 15.44 5.85
C MET A 107 -18.14 14.34 5.16
N SER A 108 -17.53 13.15 5.05
CA SER A 108 -18.08 12.00 4.34
C SER A 108 -17.80 10.69 5.09
N LEU A 109 -18.80 9.81 5.15
CA LEU A 109 -18.75 8.50 5.78
C LEU A 109 -18.91 7.40 4.74
N CYS A 110 -18.17 6.31 4.88
CA CYS A 110 -18.46 5.08 4.17
C CYS A 110 -19.76 4.45 4.71
N ALA A 111 -20.38 3.57 3.92
CA ALA A 111 -21.62 2.91 4.30
C ALA A 111 -21.52 2.17 5.64
N GLU A 112 -20.42 1.46 5.88
CA GLU A 112 -20.25 0.70 7.11
C GLU A 112 -20.15 1.60 8.34
N CYS A 113 -19.41 2.71 8.27
CA CYS A 113 -19.31 3.64 9.40
C CYS A 113 -20.60 4.39 9.66
N PHE A 114 -21.34 4.78 8.61
CA PHE A 114 -22.65 5.38 8.77
C PHE A 114 -23.65 4.41 9.41
N GLN A 115 -23.68 3.14 8.98
CA GLN A 115 -24.62 2.16 9.52
C GLN A 115 -24.30 1.74 10.97
N LYS A 116 -23.02 1.71 11.34
CA LYS A 116 -22.56 1.34 12.69
C LYS A 116 -22.39 2.53 13.63
N GLY A 117 -22.63 3.75 13.16
CA GLY A 117 -22.66 4.97 13.96
C GLY A 117 -24.08 5.34 14.38
N ASN A 118 -24.22 6.23 15.35
CA ASN A 118 -25.53 6.76 15.72
C ASN A 118 -25.90 7.97 14.84
N HIS A 119 -26.79 7.75 13.88
CA HIS A 119 -27.31 8.78 12.99
C HIS A 119 -28.84 8.90 13.00
N ASP A 120 -29.49 8.33 14.01
CA ASP A 120 -30.94 8.31 14.11
C ASP A 120 -31.50 9.72 14.34
N GLY A 121 -32.45 10.13 13.49
CA GLY A 121 -33.05 11.46 13.55
C GLY A 121 -32.14 12.62 13.11
N HIS A 122 -30.96 12.33 12.54
CA HIS A 122 -30.05 13.36 12.05
C HIS A 122 -30.39 13.83 10.63
N ASP A 123 -29.93 15.03 10.28
CA ASP A 123 -29.96 15.52 8.91
C ASP A 123 -28.74 14.96 8.14
N PHE A 124 -29.01 14.03 7.24
CA PHE A 124 -28.00 13.45 6.37
C PHE A 124 -28.47 13.31 4.92
N ASN A 125 -27.52 13.14 4.01
CA ASN A 125 -27.80 12.66 2.66
C ASN A 125 -26.88 11.50 2.29
N MET A 126 -27.36 10.68 1.37
CA MET A 126 -26.56 9.69 0.65
C MET A 126 -26.21 10.29 -0.72
N PHE A 127 -24.96 10.17 -1.13
CA PHE A 127 -24.50 10.71 -2.41
C PHE A 127 -23.53 9.75 -3.10
N ARG A 128 -23.45 9.86 -4.44
CA ARG A 128 -22.41 9.20 -5.23
C ARG A 128 -21.26 10.17 -5.45
N SER A 129 -20.10 9.85 -4.90
CA SER A 129 -18.90 10.68 -5.05
C SER A 129 -18.47 10.71 -6.52
N GLN A 130 -18.42 11.88 -7.13
CA GLN A 130 -17.94 12.03 -8.52
C GLN A 130 -16.42 12.08 -8.61
N ALA A 131 -15.74 12.32 -7.49
CA ALA A 131 -14.30 12.36 -7.36
C ALA A 131 -13.86 11.35 -6.28
N GLY A 132 -12.55 11.32 -5.99
CA GLY A 132 -12.03 10.56 -4.85
C GLY A 132 -12.45 11.16 -3.51
N GLY A 133 -12.32 10.38 -2.44
CA GLY A 133 -12.61 10.81 -1.08
C GLY A 133 -12.15 9.79 -0.05
N ALA A 134 -12.28 10.13 1.24
CA ALA A 134 -11.95 9.25 2.34
C ALA A 134 -13.01 9.31 3.44
N CYS A 135 -13.14 8.23 4.21
CA CYS A 135 -14.06 8.19 5.34
C CYS A 135 -13.49 8.95 6.54
N ASP A 136 -14.26 9.91 7.03
CA ASP A 136 -13.91 10.80 8.15
C ASP A 136 -14.28 10.25 9.54
N CYS A 137 -14.81 9.02 9.60
CA CYS A 137 -15.21 8.42 10.87
C CYS A 137 -14.01 8.30 11.82
N GLY A 138 -14.13 8.86 13.03
CA GLY A 138 -13.08 8.85 14.05
C GLY A 138 -12.18 10.09 14.06
N ASP A 139 -12.27 10.97 13.06
CA ASP A 139 -11.50 12.22 13.04
C ASP A 139 -12.26 13.36 13.71
N THR A 140 -11.80 13.73 14.91
CA THR A 140 -12.39 14.78 15.75
C THR A 140 -12.25 16.19 15.18
N ASN A 141 -11.42 16.39 14.15
CA ASN A 141 -11.27 17.70 13.50
C ASN A 141 -12.38 17.99 12.50
N VAL A 142 -13.03 16.95 11.97
CA VAL A 142 -14.02 17.08 10.88
C VAL A 142 -15.41 16.54 11.24
N MET A 143 -15.54 15.78 12.34
CA MET A 143 -16.79 15.19 12.80
C MET A 143 -16.86 15.06 14.33
N LYS A 144 -18.06 15.25 14.89
CA LYS A 144 -18.36 15.06 16.32
C LYS A 144 -18.32 13.58 16.69
N GLU A 145 -17.76 13.28 17.87
CA GLU A 145 -17.64 11.90 18.38
C GLU A 145 -18.99 11.16 18.51
N THR A 146 -20.10 11.88 18.70
CA THR A 146 -21.44 11.29 18.84
C THR A 146 -21.92 10.55 17.60
N GLY A 147 -21.33 10.80 16.42
CA GLY A 147 -21.63 10.07 15.19
C GLY A 147 -20.55 9.06 14.78
N PHE A 148 -19.50 8.84 15.59
CA PHE A 148 -18.53 7.81 15.28
C PHE A 148 -19.16 6.41 15.37
N CYS A 149 -18.68 5.49 14.55
CA CYS A 149 -19.05 4.09 14.68
C CYS A 149 -18.31 3.42 15.84
N GLU A 150 -18.80 2.27 16.29
CA GLU A 150 -18.21 1.52 17.41
C GLU A 150 -16.73 1.15 17.23
N ARG A 151 -16.22 1.09 15.99
CA ARG A 151 -14.83 0.72 15.70
C ARG A 151 -13.84 1.89 15.72
N HIS A 152 -14.31 3.13 15.56
CA HIS A 152 -13.45 4.29 15.36
C HIS A 152 -13.73 5.38 16.40
N GLY A 153 -12.72 6.20 16.68
CA GLY A 153 -12.74 7.25 17.69
C GLY A 153 -11.70 7.04 18.79
N PRO A 154 -11.60 7.98 19.74
CA PRO A 154 -10.57 7.97 20.79
C PRO A 154 -10.59 6.70 21.66
N LYS A 155 -11.75 6.08 21.82
CA LYS A 155 -11.94 4.87 22.64
C LYS A 155 -11.56 3.58 21.91
N ALA A 156 -11.29 3.62 20.60
CA ALA A 156 -11.01 2.43 19.79
C ALA A 156 -9.70 1.70 20.19
N GLN A 157 -8.79 2.39 20.88
CA GLN A 157 -7.51 1.84 21.33
C GLN A 157 -7.58 1.17 22.70
N VAL A 158 -8.67 1.38 23.46
CA VAL A 158 -8.79 0.86 24.82
C VAL A 158 -8.86 -0.67 24.77
N ASN A 159 -7.98 -1.34 25.52
CA ASN A 159 -7.88 -2.81 25.62
C ASN A 159 -7.47 -3.55 24.32
N LYS A 160 -6.95 -2.86 23.30
CA LYS A 160 -6.41 -3.53 22.10
C LYS A 160 -5.04 -4.15 22.41
N PRO A 161 -4.79 -5.43 22.07
CA PRO A 161 -3.48 -6.03 22.21
C PRO A 161 -2.48 -5.38 21.24
N VAL A 162 -1.20 -5.29 21.65
CA VAL A 162 -0.12 -4.90 20.75
C VAL A 162 0.16 -6.05 19.79
N ALA A 163 0.30 -5.75 18.49
CA ALA A 163 0.67 -6.74 17.50
C ALA A 163 2.07 -7.32 17.80
N PRO A 164 2.27 -8.65 17.69
CA PRO A 164 3.59 -9.25 17.76
C PRO A 164 4.53 -8.67 16.68
N ASN A 165 5.80 -8.46 17.01
CA ASN A 165 6.79 -7.89 16.08
C ASN A 165 7.00 -8.78 14.84
N ASP A 166 6.88 -10.09 14.98
CA ASP A 166 7.02 -11.06 13.89
C ASP A 166 5.77 -11.14 13.00
N LEU A 167 4.64 -10.54 13.41
CA LEU A 167 3.39 -10.62 12.67
C LEU A 167 3.51 -9.98 11.28
N VAL A 168 4.21 -8.85 11.16
CA VAL A 168 4.32 -8.08 9.91
C VAL A 168 5.75 -8.03 9.37
N CYS A 169 6.70 -8.77 9.94
CA CYS A 169 8.12 -8.70 9.56
C CYS A 169 8.36 -8.99 8.06
N VAL A 170 7.66 -9.98 7.49
CA VAL A 170 7.77 -10.28 6.05
C VAL A 170 7.17 -9.15 5.22
N ALA A 171 6.07 -8.55 5.67
CA ALA A 171 5.46 -7.40 5.01
C ALA A 171 6.41 -6.19 5.03
N GLU A 172 7.04 -5.90 6.17
CA GLU A 172 8.03 -4.82 6.30
C GLU A 172 9.21 -4.98 5.34
N ALA A 173 9.71 -6.20 5.18
CA ALA A 173 10.81 -6.49 4.27
C ALA A 173 10.38 -6.50 2.78
N ALA A 174 9.19 -7.01 2.46
CA ALA A 174 8.73 -7.18 1.09
C ALA A 174 8.08 -5.93 0.48
N MET A 175 7.36 -5.14 1.28
CA MET A 175 6.53 -4.03 0.81
C MET A 175 7.30 -2.98 -0.01
N PRO A 176 8.54 -2.57 0.35
CA PRO A 176 9.32 -1.65 -0.46
C PRO A 176 9.57 -2.14 -1.90
N ARG A 177 9.83 -3.43 -2.08
CA ARG A 177 10.03 -4.03 -3.42
C ARG A 177 8.72 -4.12 -4.19
N ILE A 178 7.61 -4.46 -3.52
CA ILE A 178 6.27 -4.51 -4.14
C ILE A 178 5.86 -3.12 -4.65
N VAL A 179 6.04 -2.09 -3.82
CA VAL A 179 5.79 -0.68 -4.19
C VAL A 179 6.70 -0.25 -5.34
N LEU A 180 8.00 -0.59 -5.28
CA LEU A 180 8.94 -0.27 -6.36
C LEU A 180 8.51 -0.89 -7.69
N ARG A 181 8.00 -2.14 -7.69
CA ARG A 181 7.52 -2.81 -8.90
C ARG A 181 6.35 -2.06 -9.56
N LEU A 182 5.43 -1.53 -8.77
CA LEU A 182 4.35 -0.67 -9.27
C LEU A 182 4.91 0.64 -9.84
N ILE A 183 5.82 1.30 -9.12
CA ILE A 183 6.47 2.54 -9.58
C ILE A 183 7.19 2.33 -10.93
N GLN A 184 7.90 1.21 -11.06
CA GLN A 184 8.58 0.76 -12.27
C GLN A 184 7.60 0.64 -13.45
N HIS A 185 6.49 -0.07 -13.27
CA HIS A 185 5.41 -0.19 -14.27
C HIS A 185 4.90 1.18 -14.73
N LEU A 186 4.52 2.05 -13.78
CA LEU A 186 3.96 3.36 -14.10
C LEU A 186 4.97 4.28 -14.82
N ARG A 187 6.27 4.16 -14.51
CA ARG A 187 7.35 4.91 -15.17
C ARG A 187 7.62 4.47 -16.60
N GLU A 188 7.38 3.21 -16.92
CA GLU A 188 7.53 2.75 -18.30
C GLU A 188 6.44 3.35 -19.18
N SER A 189 5.20 3.38 -18.67
CA SER A 189 4.05 3.94 -19.38
C SER A 189 4.07 5.46 -19.48
N SER A 190 4.78 6.17 -18.60
CA SER A 190 4.92 7.63 -18.68
C SER A 190 5.75 8.11 -19.88
N LYS A 191 6.47 7.21 -20.55
CA LYS A 191 7.22 7.51 -21.79
C LYS A 191 6.33 7.58 -23.03
N SER A 192 5.07 7.14 -22.94
CA SER A 192 4.19 7.07 -24.09
C SER A 192 3.78 8.47 -24.57
N LEU A 193 3.99 8.74 -25.86
CA LEU A 193 3.51 9.96 -26.53
C LEU A 193 2.00 9.88 -26.85
N VAL A 194 1.36 8.76 -26.57
CA VAL A 194 -0.07 8.55 -26.81
C VAL A 194 -0.86 9.18 -25.66
N PRO A 195 -1.80 10.11 -25.93
CA PRO A 195 -2.72 10.62 -24.92
C PRO A 195 -3.41 9.47 -24.17
N ASP A 196 -3.60 9.64 -22.87
CA ASP A 196 -4.29 8.66 -22.01
C ASP A 196 -3.63 7.28 -21.85
N ALA A 197 -2.38 7.09 -22.29
CA ALA A 197 -1.63 5.85 -22.06
C ALA A 197 -1.50 5.47 -20.56
N TYR A 198 -1.55 6.47 -19.67
CA TYR A 198 -1.57 6.24 -18.22
C TYR A 198 -2.84 5.50 -17.75
N LEU A 199 -3.99 5.69 -18.42
CA LEU A 199 -5.22 4.97 -18.08
C LEU A 199 -5.07 3.47 -18.35
N VAL A 200 -4.48 3.12 -19.49
CA VAL A 200 -4.18 1.72 -19.85
C VAL A 200 -3.22 1.12 -18.84
N ALA A 201 -2.15 1.83 -18.48
CA ALA A 201 -1.19 1.36 -17.49
C ALA A 201 -1.81 1.08 -16.11
N ILE A 202 -2.73 1.94 -15.67
CA ILE A 202 -3.46 1.76 -14.41
C ILE A 202 -4.42 0.57 -14.52
N GLN A 203 -5.10 0.40 -15.65
CA GLN A 203 -5.99 -0.74 -15.89
C GLN A 203 -5.23 -2.07 -15.91
N GLU A 204 -4.05 -2.11 -16.54
CA GLU A 204 -3.16 -3.28 -16.48
C GLU A 204 -2.72 -3.58 -15.04
N ALA A 205 -2.55 -2.57 -14.20
CA ALA A 205 -2.16 -2.75 -12.80
C ALA A 205 -3.32 -3.10 -11.85
N ASP A 206 -4.57 -3.25 -12.34
CA ASP A 206 -5.77 -3.34 -11.49
C ASP A 206 -5.72 -4.44 -10.42
N GLN A 207 -5.28 -5.66 -10.79
CA GLN A 207 -5.13 -6.76 -9.83
C GLN A 207 -4.02 -6.50 -8.80
N PHE A 208 -2.93 -5.85 -9.21
CA PHE A 208 -1.82 -5.49 -8.34
C PHE A 208 -2.22 -4.38 -7.37
N LEU A 209 -2.96 -3.38 -7.84
CA LEU A 209 -3.54 -2.31 -7.04
C LEU A 209 -4.58 -2.86 -6.05
N THR A 210 -5.39 -3.84 -6.48
CA THR A 210 -6.34 -4.54 -5.60
C THR A 210 -5.61 -5.26 -4.46
N MET A 211 -4.49 -5.93 -4.73
CA MET A 211 -3.65 -6.53 -3.67
C MET A 211 -3.14 -5.48 -2.66
N LEU A 212 -2.67 -4.31 -3.14
CA LEU A 212 -2.23 -3.24 -2.25
C LEU A 212 -3.39 -2.65 -1.43
N HIS A 213 -4.56 -2.53 -2.05
CA HIS A 213 -5.78 -2.10 -1.36
C HIS A 213 -6.19 -3.11 -0.28
N ASP A 214 -6.15 -4.42 -0.57
CA ASP A 214 -6.41 -5.49 0.38
C ASP A 214 -5.46 -5.40 1.59
N PHE A 215 -4.16 -5.15 1.36
CA PHE A 215 -3.20 -4.95 2.45
C PHE A 215 -3.52 -3.71 3.29
N SER A 216 -3.88 -2.59 2.67
CA SER A 216 -4.27 -1.36 3.39
C SER A 216 -5.55 -1.55 4.23
N ALA A 217 -6.45 -2.43 3.78
CA ALA A 217 -7.69 -2.77 4.48
C ALA A 217 -7.46 -3.61 5.75
N MET A 218 -6.27 -4.19 5.96
CA MET A 218 -5.94 -4.98 7.16
C MET A 218 -5.69 -4.13 8.42
N GLY A 219 -5.97 -2.83 8.38
CA GLY A 219 -5.93 -1.95 9.54
C GLY A 219 -4.58 -1.28 9.77
N ALA A 220 -4.42 -0.70 10.96
CA ALA A 220 -3.31 0.20 11.29
C ALA A 220 -1.91 -0.43 11.11
N ALA A 221 -1.75 -1.72 11.41
CA ALA A 221 -0.46 -2.40 11.30
C ALA A 221 0.06 -2.41 9.86
N MET A 222 -0.75 -2.91 8.91
CA MET A 222 -0.35 -2.93 7.50
C MET A 222 -0.28 -1.54 6.88
N ARG A 223 -1.17 -0.61 7.28
CA ARG A 223 -1.05 0.79 6.86
C ARG A 223 0.28 1.41 7.29
N ARG A 224 0.78 1.14 8.50
CA ARG A 224 2.13 1.60 8.93
C ARG A 224 3.24 1.02 8.05
N VAL A 225 3.18 -0.27 7.73
CA VAL A 225 4.15 -0.93 6.84
C VAL A 225 4.14 -0.26 5.46
N MET A 226 2.97 -0.08 4.86
CA MET A 226 2.82 0.56 3.55
C MET A 226 3.30 2.01 3.56
N THR A 227 2.92 2.78 4.58
CA THR A 227 3.40 4.15 4.75
C THR A 227 4.92 4.19 4.85
N GLY A 228 5.54 3.32 5.66
CA GLY A 228 6.99 3.24 5.77
C GLY A 228 7.69 2.93 4.44
N ALA A 229 7.11 2.02 3.64
CA ALA A 229 7.61 1.70 2.31
C ALA A 229 7.46 2.86 1.31
N LEU A 230 6.37 3.63 1.39
CA LEU A 230 6.07 4.75 0.48
C LEU A 230 6.82 6.04 0.83
N THR A 231 7.09 6.29 2.11
CA THR A 231 7.60 7.61 2.57
C THR A 231 9.06 7.60 2.98
N ASN A 232 9.74 6.45 3.02
CA ASN A 232 11.14 6.38 3.43
C ASN A 232 12.11 6.64 2.25
N PRO A 233 12.77 7.81 2.19
CA PRO A 233 13.64 8.16 1.07
C PRO A 233 14.93 7.31 1.03
N GLN A 234 15.41 6.82 2.18
CA GLN A 234 16.63 6.00 2.23
C GLN A 234 16.40 4.61 1.67
N ILE A 235 15.24 4.01 1.98
CA ILE A 235 14.83 2.72 1.39
C ILE A 235 14.69 2.88 -0.12
N TYR A 236 13.96 3.90 -0.57
CA TYR A 236 13.80 4.15 -2.00
C TYR A 236 15.13 4.38 -2.72
N LYS A 237 16.04 5.16 -2.12
CA LYS A 237 17.40 5.40 -2.62
C LYS A 237 18.17 4.09 -2.74
N HIS A 238 18.20 3.28 -1.69
CA HIS A 238 18.90 1.98 -1.70
C HIS A 238 18.38 1.03 -2.78
N LEU A 239 17.05 1.00 -2.98
CA LEU A 239 16.43 0.14 -4.00
C LEU A 239 16.61 0.62 -5.44
N THR A 240 16.94 1.90 -5.64
CA THR A 240 17.11 2.49 -6.97
C THR A 240 18.56 2.73 -7.36
N GLU A 241 19.47 2.79 -6.39
CA GLU A 241 20.91 2.86 -6.62
C GLU A 241 21.48 1.46 -6.88
N CYS A 242 21.65 1.12 -8.15
CA CYS A 242 22.25 -0.15 -8.58
C CYS A 242 23.67 -0.34 -8.02
N GLN A 243 23.88 -1.42 -7.27
CA GLN A 243 25.22 -1.82 -6.78
C GLN A 243 25.85 -2.98 -7.56
N LEU A 244 25.11 -3.62 -8.48
CA LEU A 244 25.56 -4.80 -9.23
C LEU A 244 25.86 -4.45 -10.68
N GLU A 245 27.03 -4.88 -11.17
CA GLU A 245 27.50 -4.63 -12.54
C GLU A 245 27.12 -5.75 -13.52
N GLY A 246 26.67 -5.39 -14.73
CA GLY A 246 26.62 -6.26 -15.92
C GLY A 246 25.32 -7.02 -16.19
N SER A 247 24.24 -6.84 -15.42
CA SER A 247 22.98 -7.58 -15.62
C SER A 247 21.93 -6.83 -16.46
N ASP A 248 21.01 -7.56 -17.11
CA ASP A 248 19.87 -6.98 -17.83
C ASP A 248 18.98 -6.13 -16.91
N TYR A 249 18.81 -6.60 -15.68
CA TYR A 249 18.12 -5.86 -14.63
C TYR A 249 18.82 -4.53 -14.30
N GLN A 250 20.16 -4.51 -14.24
CA GLN A 250 20.90 -3.26 -14.04
C GLN A 250 20.64 -2.26 -15.18
N ARG A 251 20.67 -2.73 -16.43
CA ARG A 251 20.38 -1.88 -17.60
C ARG A 251 18.98 -1.28 -17.52
N TYR A 252 18.00 -2.11 -17.16
CA TYR A 252 16.63 -1.68 -16.91
C TYR A 252 16.55 -0.59 -15.83
N MET A 253 17.20 -0.81 -14.68
CA MET A 253 17.18 0.13 -13.55
C MET A 253 17.80 1.49 -13.91
N ILE A 254 18.90 1.50 -14.67
CA ILE A 254 19.52 2.73 -15.19
C ILE A 254 18.52 3.49 -16.08
N GLN A 255 17.83 2.80 -16.98
CA GLN A 255 16.83 3.41 -17.86
C GLN A 255 15.61 3.94 -17.10
N SER A 256 15.13 3.22 -16.09
CA SER A 256 14.05 3.67 -15.20
C SER A 256 14.47 4.94 -14.43
N GLN A 257 15.70 4.98 -13.93
CA GLN A 257 16.21 6.13 -13.18
C GLN A 257 16.43 7.36 -14.09
N ASP A 258 16.91 7.16 -15.31
CA ASP A 258 17.01 8.23 -16.31
C ASP A 258 15.62 8.80 -16.67
N ALA A 259 14.62 7.93 -16.86
CA ALA A 259 13.24 8.36 -17.09
C ALA A 259 12.68 9.20 -15.93
N TYR A 260 12.92 8.78 -14.69
CA TYR A 260 12.55 9.55 -13.50
C TYR A 260 13.21 10.93 -13.49
N LYS A 261 14.53 11.01 -13.71
CA LYS A 261 15.26 12.30 -13.72
C LYS A 261 14.76 13.23 -14.82
N LYS A 262 14.50 12.70 -16.02
CA LYS A 262 13.92 13.47 -17.13
C LYS A 262 12.53 14.01 -16.78
N ALA A 263 11.67 13.19 -16.18
CA ALA A 263 10.35 13.61 -15.75
C ALA A 263 10.44 14.73 -14.69
N VAL A 264 11.25 14.56 -13.65
CA VAL A 264 11.47 15.59 -12.62
C VAL A 264 11.94 16.90 -13.22
N ASN A 265 12.92 16.86 -14.13
CA ASN A 265 13.44 18.06 -14.80
C ASN A 265 12.43 18.72 -15.76
N SER A 266 11.42 17.97 -16.21
CA SER A 266 10.36 18.49 -17.09
C SER A 266 9.21 19.15 -16.33
N LEU A 267 9.06 18.85 -15.04
CA LEU A 267 8.00 19.43 -14.23
C LEU A 267 8.30 20.92 -13.98
N PRO A 268 7.35 21.82 -14.25
CA PRO A 268 7.53 23.23 -13.93
C PRO A 268 7.67 23.36 -12.41
N SER A 269 8.78 23.91 -11.95
CA SER A 269 9.00 24.31 -10.57
C SER A 269 8.97 25.84 -10.50
N PRO A 270 7.80 26.49 -10.66
CA PRO A 270 7.72 27.93 -10.54
C PRO A 270 8.15 28.34 -9.14
N GLU A 271 8.92 29.43 -9.05
CA GLU A 271 9.19 30.06 -7.77
C GLU A 271 7.87 30.39 -7.06
N PRO A 272 7.75 30.17 -5.74
CA PRO A 272 6.57 30.61 -5.01
C PRO A 272 6.40 32.13 -5.22
N PRO A 273 5.17 32.64 -5.33
CA PRO A 273 4.93 34.08 -5.39
C PRO A 273 5.62 34.81 -4.24
N ASP A 274 6.11 36.03 -4.47
CA ASP A 274 6.91 36.77 -3.48
C ASP A 274 6.15 37.02 -2.15
N GLU A 275 4.81 37.06 -2.18
CA GLU A 275 3.95 37.14 -1.00
C GLU A 275 4.06 35.93 -0.05
N TYR A 276 4.55 34.79 -0.54
CA TYR A 276 4.80 33.58 0.23
C TYR A 276 6.29 33.34 0.52
N LYS A 277 7.20 34.21 0.04
CA LYS A 277 8.64 34.11 0.34
C LYS A 277 8.93 34.76 1.69
N GLY A 278 9.38 33.96 2.67
CA GLY A 278 9.82 34.44 3.98
C GLY A 278 8.84 34.25 5.15
N GLN A 279 7.72 33.54 4.94
CA GLN A 279 6.84 33.06 6.01
C GLN A 279 7.13 31.58 6.32
N CYS A 280 8.36 31.28 6.75
CA CYS A 280 8.74 30.01 7.36
C CYS A 280 9.46 30.29 8.68
#